data_AF-A0A544QYN4-F1
#
_entry.id   AF-A0A544QYN4-F1
#
_cell.length_a   1.000
_cell.length_b   1.000
_cell.length_c   1.000
_cell.angle_alpha   90.00
_cell.angle_beta   90.00
_cell.angle_gamma   90.00
#
_symmetry.space_group_name_H-M   'P 1'
#
loop_
_entity.id
_entity.type
_entity.pdbx_description
1 polymer ?
#
loop_
_entity_poly.entity_id
_entity_poly.type
_entity_poly.pdbx_seq_one_letter_code
_entity_poly.pdbx_strand_id
1 'polypeptide(L)'
;MERFVCTVRFGEDFKIVEDIIKKLGIEKTEPKQIHENAKYIYNIARKSEYNDWIILPLCSTIAAESLGADVKLSIDGARIKEEKYKNKEDIEELFYKSMDKDCKRLSVMMDVLKSLSSEGKHIIYGVEGPFTLLNALMPMSKMFLTIRKDKEEKLLSNAKKWTLDYMTMAIENGVEIISYADPIANIEIIGEKMFKDIYMPLFKDIMQTIKEKYPNIVIHICGKLTQSIIDSDECNITKKSYNEKSNYGEVIKKYIDSGENNIIGHYCLNRLDSNRNYVEIISWK
;
A
#
# COMPACT_ATOMS: atom_id res chain seq x y z
N MET A 1 -11.63 -21.80 6.64
CA MET A 1 -10.97 -21.04 5.56
C MET A 1 -9.50 -21.42 5.58
N GLU A 2 -8.86 -21.64 4.43
CA GLU A 2 -7.43 -21.96 4.40
C GLU A 2 -6.60 -20.75 4.83
N ARG A 3 -5.52 -20.98 5.59
CA ARG A 3 -4.61 -19.91 6.03
C ARG A 3 -3.88 -19.34 4.82
N PHE A 4 -3.85 -18.01 4.69
CA PHE A 4 -3.06 -17.36 3.66
C PHE A 4 -1.55 -17.49 3.94
N VAL A 5 -0.78 -17.89 2.93
CA VAL A 5 0.68 -17.97 2.99
C VAL A 5 1.29 -16.99 1.99
N CYS A 6 1.95 -15.96 2.52
CA CYS A 6 2.66 -14.99 1.69
C CYS A 6 3.95 -15.61 1.13
N THR A 7 4.14 -15.55 -0.19
CA THR A 7 5.40 -15.95 -0.83
C THR A 7 6.27 -14.76 -1.22
N VAL A 8 5.78 -13.53 -1.05
CA VAL A 8 6.54 -12.32 -1.36
C VAL A 8 7.41 -11.97 -0.16
N ARG A 9 8.69 -11.75 -0.40
CA ARG A 9 9.63 -11.32 0.64
C ARG A 9 9.50 -9.82 0.87
N PHE A 10 9.58 -9.41 2.14
CA PHE A 10 9.51 -8.01 2.52
C PHE A 10 10.59 -7.18 1.79
N GLY A 11 10.18 -6.08 1.15
CA GLY A 11 11.07 -5.23 0.36
C GLY A 11 11.41 -5.75 -1.04
N GLU A 12 10.76 -6.84 -1.47
CA GLU A 12 10.73 -7.29 -2.86
C GLU A 12 9.41 -6.98 -3.56
N ASP A 13 8.48 -6.35 -2.84
CA ASP A 13 7.23 -5.83 -3.36
C ASP A 13 7.51 -4.71 -4.39
N PHE A 14 6.78 -4.73 -5.52
CA PHE A 14 6.82 -3.69 -6.55
C PHE A 14 8.15 -3.47 -7.29
N LYS A 15 9.05 -4.47 -7.35
CA LYS A 15 10.25 -4.37 -8.19
C LYS A 15 9.91 -4.30 -9.68
N ILE A 16 10.68 -3.50 -10.41
CA ILE A 16 10.64 -3.48 -11.87
C ILE A 16 11.31 -4.77 -12.35
N VAL A 17 10.54 -5.65 -13.00
CA VAL A 17 11.07 -6.93 -13.49
C VAL A 17 12.09 -6.72 -14.60
N GLU A 18 13.13 -7.55 -14.62
CA GLU A 18 14.27 -7.44 -15.54
C GLU A 18 13.85 -7.40 -17.01
N ASP A 19 12.82 -8.17 -17.37
CA ASP A 19 12.26 -8.20 -18.72
C ASP A 19 11.72 -6.83 -19.18
N ILE A 20 11.14 -6.04 -18.26
CA ILE A 20 10.65 -4.70 -18.58
C ILE A 20 11.82 -3.73 -18.77
N ILE A 21 12.84 -3.83 -17.92
CA ILE A 21 14.07 -3.03 -18.03
C ILE A 21 14.70 -3.24 -19.41
N LYS A 22 14.85 -4.51 -19.83
CA LYS A 22 15.38 -4.89 -21.15
C LYS A 22 14.50 -4.41 -22.30
N LYS A 23 13.19 -4.62 -22.22
CA LYS A 23 12.23 -4.20 -23.26
C LYS A 23 12.21 -2.69 -23.47
N LEU A 24 12.46 -1.91 -22.42
CA LEU A 24 12.52 -0.45 -22.48
C LEU A 24 13.92 0.09 -22.79
N GLY A 25 14.95 -0.75 -22.82
CA GLY A 25 16.33 -0.34 -23.08
C GLY A 25 16.88 0.62 -22.02
N ILE A 26 16.47 0.47 -20.77
CA ILE A 26 16.83 1.38 -19.67
C ILE A 26 17.95 0.83 -18.77
N GLU A 27 18.60 -0.27 -19.11
CA GLU A 27 19.60 -0.96 -18.28
C GLU A 27 20.77 -0.07 -17.86
N LYS A 28 21.11 0.92 -18.70
CA LYS A 28 22.21 1.87 -18.47
C LYS A 28 21.72 3.24 -18.02
N THR A 29 20.42 3.41 -17.82
CA THR A 29 19.82 4.65 -17.36
C THR A 29 20.16 4.87 -15.88
N GLU A 30 20.45 6.11 -15.51
CA GLU A 30 20.70 6.46 -14.11
C GLU A 30 19.44 6.16 -13.28
N PRO A 31 19.55 5.45 -12.13
CA PRO A 31 18.39 5.13 -11.31
C PRO A 31 17.52 6.34 -10.97
N LYS A 32 18.13 7.51 -10.72
CA LYS A 32 17.39 8.74 -10.45
C LYS A 32 16.41 9.11 -11.57
N GLN A 33 16.78 8.92 -12.82
CA GLN A 33 15.88 9.20 -13.95
C GLN A 33 14.69 8.24 -14.00
N ILE A 34 14.90 6.96 -13.67
CA ILE A 34 13.83 5.95 -13.64
C ILE A 34 12.79 6.27 -12.57
N HIS A 35 13.22 6.84 -11.45
CA HIS A 35 12.39 7.06 -10.27
C HIS A 35 11.84 8.50 -10.13
N GLU A 36 12.35 9.47 -10.88
CA GLU A 36 11.93 10.89 -10.79
C GLU A 36 11.41 11.49 -12.10
N ASN A 37 11.41 10.75 -13.21
CA ASN A 37 10.95 11.25 -14.50
C ASN A 37 9.60 10.62 -14.88
N ALA A 38 8.58 11.46 -15.08
CA ALA A 38 7.24 11.02 -15.43
C ALA A 38 7.20 10.10 -16.65
N LYS A 39 8.00 10.37 -17.68
CA LYS A 39 8.03 9.55 -18.91
C LYS A 39 8.56 8.14 -18.65
N TYR A 40 9.61 8.00 -17.84
CA TYR A 40 10.14 6.68 -17.50
C TYR A 40 9.14 5.90 -16.65
N ILE A 41 8.59 6.51 -15.60
CA ILE A 41 7.61 5.86 -14.71
C ILE A 41 6.37 5.46 -15.50
N TYR A 42 5.83 6.35 -16.33
CA TYR A 42 4.68 6.06 -17.20
C TYR A 42 4.98 4.86 -18.11
N ASN A 43 6.10 4.86 -18.82
CA ASN A 43 6.45 3.77 -19.74
C ASN A 43 6.62 2.44 -19.01
N ILE A 44 7.24 2.45 -17.83
CA ILE A 44 7.38 1.25 -16.99
C ILE A 44 6.01 0.78 -16.55
N ALA A 45 5.15 1.66 -16.02
CA ALA A 45 3.80 1.34 -15.59
C ALA A 45 2.96 0.72 -16.74
N ARG A 46 2.99 1.31 -17.95
CA ARG A 46 2.31 0.76 -19.13
C ARG A 46 2.85 -0.61 -19.54
N LYS A 47 4.16 -0.85 -19.39
CA LYS A 47 4.77 -2.16 -19.71
C LYS A 47 4.60 -3.21 -18.60
N SER A 48 4.33 -2.76 -17.37
CA SER A 48 4.00 -3.60 -16.22
C SER A 48 2.52 -3.96 -16.15
N GLU A 49 1.68 -3.44 -17.06
CA GLU A 49 0.25 -3.77 -17.13
C GLU A 49 0.08 -5.29 -17.26
N TYR A 50 -0.71 -5.87 -16.36
CA TYR A 50 -0.89 -7.31 -16.26
C TYR A 50 -2.33 -7.67 -15.86
N ASN A 51 -2.98 -8.53 -16.65
CA ASN A 51 -4.43 -8.77 -16.56
C ASN A 51 -5.24 -7.45 -16.53
N ASP A 52 -4.83 -6.50 -17.39
CA ASP A 52 -5.35 -5.13 -17.52
C ASP A 52 -5.22 -4.23 -16.27
N TRP A 53 -4.50 -4.68 -15.25
CA TRP A 53 -4.23 -3.89 -14.06
C TRP A 53 -2.83 -3.29 -14.13
N ILE A 54 -2.71 -2.03 -13.76
CA ILE A 54 -1.44 -1.38 -13.46
C ILE A 54 -1.36 -1.21 -11.95
N ILE A 55 -0.26 -1.66 -11.35
CA ILE A 55 -0.02 -1.49 -9.92
C ILE A 55 1.05 -0.41 -9.70
N LEU A 56 0.68 0.62 -8.97
CA LEU A 56 1.53 1.74 -8.57
C LEU A 56 1.53 1.87 -7.04
N PRO A 57 2.49 2.57 -6.42
CA PRO A 57 3.76 2.97 -7.00
C PRO A 57 4.67 1.77 -7.34
N LEU A 58 5.71 2.01 -8.13
CA LEU A 58 6.72 0.99 -8.53
C LEU A 58 7.78 0.72 -7.42
N CYS A 59 7.43 0.99 -6.16
CA CYS A 59 8.23 0.75 -4.96
C CYS A 59 7.43 1.17 -3.72
N SER A 60 7.79 0.66 -2.55
CA SER A 60 7.12 1.00 -1.28
C SER A 60 7.83 2.09 -0.45
N THR A 61 8.57 3.01 -1.08
CA THR A 61 9.40 4.00 -0.35
C THR A 61 8.93 5.44 -0.47
N ILE A 62 8.05 5.76 -1.42
CA ILE A 62 7.64 7.14 -1.71
C ILE A 62 6.97 7.78 -0.50
N ALA A 63 6.14 7.02 0.22
CA ALA A 63 5.47 7.49 1.43
C ALA A 63 6.48 7.97 2.49
N ALA A 64 7.42 7.10 2.87
CA ALA A 64 8.44 7.43 3.87
C ALA A 64 9.43 8.51 3.38
N GLU A 65 9.78 8.50 2.10
CA GLU A 65 10.64 9.53 1.49
C GLU A 65 10.02 10.92 1.59
N SER A 66 8.71 11.03 1.41
CA SER A 66 8.00 12.31 1.57
C SER A 66 8.04 12.86 3.00
N LEU A 67 8.31 11.99 3.97
CA LEU A 67 8.55 12.36 5.36
C LEU A 67 10.04 12.48 5.69
N GLY A 68 10.94 12.37 4.71
CA GLY A 68 12.38 12.60 4.89
C GLY A 68 13.22 11.34 5.16
N ALA A 69 12.68 10.14 4.90
CA ALA A 69 13.46 8.91 4.90
C ALA A 69 14.53 8.94 3.79
N ASP A 70 15.71 8.39 4.07
CA ASP A 70 16.79 8.31 3.08
C ASP A 70 16.62 7.07 2.19
N VAL A 71 16.44 7.29 0.89
CA VAL A 71 16.19 6.21 -0.09
C VAL A 71 17.41 5.93 -0.95
N LYS A 72 17.67 4.64 -1.20
CA LYS A 72 18.60 4.14 -2.22
C LYS A 72 17.81 3.74 -3.45
N LEU A 73 18.07 4.42 -4.56
CA LEU A 73 17.49 4.11 -5.87
C LEU A 73 18.38 3.09 -6.60
N SER A 74 17.75 2.09 -7.21
CA SER A 74 18.38 1.12 -8.11
C SER A 74 17.57 1.02 -9.39
N ILE A 75 18.13 0.31 -10.38
CA ILE A 75 17.48 0.10 -11.69
C ILE A 75 16.14 -0.65 -11.55
N ASP A 76 16.05 -1.54 -10.58
CA ASP A 76 14.95 -2.48 -10.35
C ASP A 76 13.99 -2.04 -9.23
N GLY A 77 14.26 -0.92 -8.55
CA GLY A 77 13.41 -0.46 -7.45
C GLY A 77 14.05 0.59 -6.55
N ALA A 78 13.46 0.78 -5.38
CA ALA A 78 13.93 1.70 -4.36
C ALA A 78 13.84 1.04 -2.97
N ARG A 79 14.78 1.36 -2.08
CA ARG A 79 14.81 0.81 -0.71
C ARG A 79 15.22 1.87 0.29
N ILE A 80 14.69 1.78 1.52
CA ILE A 80 15.18 2.60 2.64
C ILE A 80 16.65 2.23 2.93
N LYS A 81 17.53 3.23 3.08
CA LYS A 81 18.95 3.03 3.37
C LYS A 81 19.16 2.63 4.82
N GLU A 82 18.81 3.54 5.71
CA GLU A 82 18.88 3.41 7.15
C GLU A 82 17.76 4.25 7.76
N GLU A 83 17.22 3.79 8.89
CA GLU A 83 16.21 4.54 9.61
C GLU A 83 16.88 5.73 10.31
N LYS A 84 16.64 6.92 9.75
CA LYS A 84 17.33 8.17 10.08
C LYS A 84 17.01 8.70 11.48
N TYR A 85 15.76 8.50 11.92
CA TYR A 85 15.23 9.19 13.09
C TYR A 85 15.32 8.32 14.35
N LYS A 86 15.76 8.95 15.44
CA LYS A 86 16.09 8.26 16.69
C LYS A 86 15.18 8.62 17.85
N ASN A 87 14.49 9.77 17.78
CA ASN A 87 13.60 10.28 18.81
C ASN A 87 12.21 10.59 18.22
N LYS A 88 11.21 10.71 19.08
CA LYS A 88 9.80 10.92 18.69
C LYS A 88 9.61 12.32 18.10
N GLU A 89 10.23 13.30 18.74
CA GLU A 89 10.11 14.72 18.44
C GLU A 89 10.57 14.99 17.01
N ASP A 90 11.69 14.38 16.60
CA ASP A 90 12.23 14.48 15.25
C ASP A 90 11.26 13.98 14.17
N ILE A 91 10.38 13.04 14.50
CA ILE A 91 9.38 12.47 13.58
C ILE A 91 8.10 13.28 13.58
N GLU A 92 7.63 13.73 14.74
CA GLU A 92 6.39 14.49 14.85
C GLU A 92 6.42 15.76 14.00
N GLU A 93 7.57 16.43 13.94
CA GLU A 93 7.74 17.63 13.12
C GLU A 93 7.59 17.36 11.61
N LEU A 94 7.90 16.15 11.15
CA LEU A 94 7.84 15.78 9.73
C LEU A 94 6.41 15.74 9.20
N PHE A 95 5.44 15.42 10.06
CA PHE A 95 4.04 15.32 9.68
C PHE A 95 3.34 16.66 9.46
N TYR A 96 3.99 17.79 9.78
CA TYR A 96 3.50 19.13 9.46
C TYR A 96 3.93 19.61 8.06
N LYS A 97 4.80 18.87 7.36
CA LYS A 97 5.26 19.20 6.01
C LYS A 97 4.18 18.94 4.95
N SER A 98 4.29 19.61 3.81
CA SER A 98 3.37 19.40 2.68
C SER A 98 3.81 18.15 1.92
N MET A 99 2.99 17.11 1.97
CA MET A 99 3.34 15.77 1.47
C MET A 99 3.90 15.76 0.03
N ASP A 100 3.22 16.40 -0.90
CA ASP A 100 3.51 16.38 -2.34
C ASP A 100 4.59 17.40 -2.75
N LYS A 101 4.54 18.62 -2.21
CA LYS A 101 5.45 19.71 -2.57
C LYS A 101 6.90 19.44 -2.17
N ASP A 102 7.09 18.71 -1.07
CA ASP A 102 8.40 18.43 -0.52
C ASP A 102 9.01 17.12 -1.06
N CYS A 103 8.27 16.37 -1.89
CA CYS A 103 8.72 15.10 -2.46
C CYS A 103 8.48 15.00 -3.98
N LYS A 104 9.55 15.23 -4.74
CA LYS A 104 9.51 15.16 -6.21
C LYS A 104 8.98 13.82 -6.73
N ARG A 105 9.40 12.69 -6.14
CA ARG A 105 8.95 11.35 -6.58
C ARG A 105 7.46 11.13 -6.35
N LEU A 106 6.91 11.66 -5.26
CA LEU A 106 5.49 11.63 -5.00
C LEU A 106 4.72 12.49 -5.99
N SER A 107 5.14 13.74 -6.20
CA SER A 107 4.50 14.63 -7.18
C SER A 107 4.48 14.00 -8.58
N VAL A 108 5.61 13.46 -9.05
CA VAL A 108 5.69 12.79 -10.35
C VAL A 108 4.83 11.53 -10.40
N MET A 109 4.77 10.75 -9.31
CA MET A 109 3.92 9.57 -9.23
C MET A 109 2.43 9.93 -9.37
N MET A 110 1.99 11.02 -8.73
CA MET A 110 0.60 11.48 -8.82
C MET A 110 0.27 12.00 -10.23
N ASP A 111 1.19 12.70 -10.89
CA ASP A 111 1.01 13.11 -12.29
C ASP A 111 0.85 11.90 -13.23
N VAL A 112 1.67 10.87 -13.04
CA VAL A 112 1.59 9.63 -13.83
C VAL A 112 0.30 8.86 -13.53
N LEU A 113 -0.08 8.73 -12.26
CA LEU A 113 -1.34 8.11 -11.84
C LEU A 113 -2.53 8.79 -12.51
N LYS A 114 -2.59 10.13 -12.46
CA LYS A 114 -3.66 10.92 -13.08
C LYS A 114 -3.70 10.74 -14.59
N SER A 115 -2.55 10.73 -15.26
CA SER A 115 -2.47 10.51 -16.71
C SER A 115 -3.03 9.15 -17.09
N LEU A 116 -2.58 8.09 -16.42
CA LEU A 116 -3.01 6.71 -16.70
C LEU A 116 -4.51 6.54 -16.41
N SER A 117 -5.00 7.11 -15.30
CA SER A 117 -6.42 7.06 -14.96
C SER A 117 -7.28 7.79 -16.00
N SER A 118 -6.84 8.97 -16.46
CA SER A 118 -7.55 9.75 -17.50
C SER A 118 -7.61 9.03 -18.85
N GLU A 119 -6.69 8.10 -19.12
CA GLU A 119 -6.69 7.21 -20.28
C GLU A 119 -7.60 5.98 -20.11
N GLY A 120 -8.29 5.85 -18.97
CA GLY A 120 -9.19 4.73 -18.67
C GLY A 120 -8.46 3.45 -18.28
N LYS A 121 -7.24 3.54 -17.72
CA LYS A 121 -6.51 2.38 -17.21
C LYS A 121 -7.02 1.96 -15.84
N HIS A 122 -7.10 0.65 -15.61
CA HIS A 122 -7.40 0.12 -14.28
C HIS A 122 -6.16 0.16 -13.40
N ILE A 123 -6.24 0.88 -12.30
CA ILE A 123 -5.09 1.12 -11.42
C ILE A 123 -5.39 0.65 -10.00
N ILE A 124 -4.43 -0.11 -9.47
CA ILE A 124 -4.29 -0.42 -8.05
C ILE A 124 -3.19 0.48 -7.51
N TYR A 125 -3.46 1.17 -6.40
CA TYR A 125 -2.46 1.98 -5.71
C TYR A 125 -2.12 1.41 -4.34
N GLY A 126 -0.87 1.00 -4.17
CA GLY A 126 -0.30 0.49 -2.94
C GLY A 126 -0.12 1.59 -1.90
N VAL A 127 -0.57 1.31 -0.68
CA VAL A 127 -0.44 2.21 0.47
C VAL A 127 0.10 1.43 1.65
N GLU A 128 1.21 1.92 2.20
CA GLU A 128 1.78 1.43 3.46
C GLU A 128 0.98 1.96 4.64
N GLY A 129 0.68 1.07 5.59
CA GLY A 129 0.03 1.46 6.84
C GLY A 129 0.98 2.17 7.82
N PRO A 130 0.41 2.75 8.90
CA PRO A 130 1.15 3.58 9.85
C PRO A 130 2.38 2.91 10.46
N PHE A 131 2.34 1.61 10.78
CA PHE A 131 3.48 0.96 11.45
C PHE A 131 4.64 0.77 10.47
N THR A 132 4.36 0.41 9.23
CA THR A 132 5.35 0.28 8.18
C THR A 132 5.95 1.63 7.81
N LEU A 133 5.13 2.68 7.73
CA LEU A 133 5.59 4.05 7.52
C LEU A 133 6.55 4.50 8.63
N LEU A 134 6.17 4.31 9.90
CA LEU A 134 7.00 4.69 11.05
C LEU A 134 8.29 3.86 11.11
N ASN A 135 8.22 2.57 10.80
CA ASN A 135 9.40 1.71 10.77
C ASN A 135 10.38 2.09 9.65
N ALA A 136 9.91 2.70 8.56
CA ALA A 136 10.79 3.23 7.51
C ALA A 136 11.54 4.50 7.96
N LEU A 137 11.04 5.20 8.99
CA LEU A 137 11.64 6.43 9.53
C LEU A 137 12.51 6.16 10.76
N MET A 138 12.13 5.20 11.60
CA MET A 138 12.77 4.90 12.88
C MET A 138 12.96 3.39 13.06
N PRO A 139 14.09 2.95 13.67
CA PRO A 139 14.31 1.54 13.95
C PRO A 139 13.15 0.91 14.73
N MET A 140 12.73 -0.28 14.31
CA MET A 140 11.57 -1.00 14.87
C MET A 140 11.52 -1.05 16.40
N SER A 141 12.66 -1.34 17.04
CA SER A 141 12.77 -1.43 18.50
C SER A 141 12.46 -0.10 19.18
N LYS A 142 12.89 1.01 18.58
CA LYS A 142 12.60 2.36 19.06
C LYS A 142 11.14 2.73 18.79
N MET A 143 10.62 2.39 17.61
CA MET A 143 9.21 2.64 17.28
C MET A 143 8.29 2.02 18.34
N PHE A 144 8.49 0.75 18.70
CA PHE A 144 7.67 0.10 19.74
C PHE A 144 7.85 0.73 21.12
N LEU A 145 9.07 1.12 21.51
CA LEU A 145 9.30 1.82 22.76
C LEU A 145 8.59 3.18 22.80
N THR A 146 8.60 3.90 21.69
CA THR A 146 7.95 5.21 21.55
C THR A 146 6.43 5.07 21.63
N ILE A 147 5.83 4.15 20.86
CA ILE A 147 4.37 3.91 20.90
C ILE A 147 3.91 3.55 22.32
N ARG A 148 4.65 2.70 23.04
CA ARG A 148 4.29 2.32 24.42
C ARG A 148 4.38 3.48 25.42
N LYS A 149 5.25 4.46 25.17
CA LYS A 149 5.45 5.63 26.06
C LYS A 149 4.54 6.80 25.70
N ASP A 150 3.99 6.82 24.49
CA ASP A 150 3.18 7.90 23.97
C ASP A 150 1.73 7.85 24.47
N LYS A 151 1.53 8.31 25.71
CA LYS A 151 0.20 8.32 26.36
C LYS A 151 -0.84 9.19 25.64
N GLU A 152 -0.39 10.15 24.84
CA GLU A 152 -1.26 11.06 24.08
C GLU A 152 -1.57 10.51 22.67
N GLU A 153 -0.98 9.38 22.30
CA GLU A 153 -1.13 8.73 20.98
C GLU A 153 -0.78 9.64 19.79
N LYS A 154 -0.03 10.72 20.04
CA LYS A 154 0.28 11.76 19.06
C LYS A 154 1.03 11.22 17.85
N LEU A 155 1.97 10.29 18.05
CA LEU A 155 2.73 9.67 16.96
C LEU A 155 1.82 8.88 16.03
N LEU A 156 0.94 8.04 16.58
CA LEU A 156 0.01 7.22 15.80
C LEU A 156 -1.07 8.08 15.14
N SER A 157 -1.55 9.12 15.83
CA SER A 157 -2.50 10.09 15.26
C SER A 157 -1.91 10.84 14.06
N ASN A 158 -0.65 11.27 14.15
CA ASN A 158 0.05 11.90 13.03
C ASN A 158 0.25 10.93 11.86
N ALA A 159 0.69 9.69 12.13
CA ALA A 159 0.83 8.67 11.10
C ALA A 159 -0.51 8.30 10.45
N LYS A 160 -1.60 8.25 11.24
CA LYS A 160 -2.97 8.06 10.77
C LYS A 160 -3.36 9.15 9.79
N LYS A 161 -3.24 10.41 10.20
CA LYS A 161 -3.61 11.58 9.39
C LYS A 161 -2.85 11.56 8.06
N TRP A 162 -1.54 11.35 8.11
CA TRP A 162 -0.73 11.27 6.91
C TRP A 162 -1.17 10.13 5.98
N THR A 163 -1.45 8.95 6.53
CA THR A 163 -1.94 7.80 5.74
C THR A 163 -3.27 8.12 5.06
N LEU A 164 -4.19 8.79 5.76
CA LEU A 164 -5.47 9.24 5.20
C LEU A 164 -5.28 10.26 4.06
N ASP A 165 -4.37 11.21 4.23
CA ASP A 165 -4.06 12.21 3.22
C ASP A 165 -3.43 11.55 1.98
N TYR A 166 -2.57 10.53 2.17
CA TYR A 166 -1.93 9.80 1.07
C TYR A 166 -2.92 8.93 0.30
N MET A 167 -3.82 8.22 1.00
CA MET A 167 -4.92 7.48 0.38
C MET A 167 -5.86 8.42 -0.39
N THR A 168 -6.23 9.55 0.22
CA THR A 168 -7.04 10.60 -0.42
C THR A 168 -6.41 11.05 -1.73
N MET A 169 -5.11 11.34 -1.72
CA MET A 169 -4.39 11.80 -2.90
C MET A 169 -4.44 10.79 -4.05
N ALA A 170 -4.26 9.50 -3.76
CA ALA A 170 -4.37 8.45 -4.76
C ALA A 170 -5.81 8.32 -5.31
N ILE A 171 -6.82 8.41 -4.44
CA ILE A 171 -8.25 8.36 -4.82
C ILE A 171 -8.62 9.54 -5.73
N GLU A 172 -8.21 10.75 -5.36
CA GLU A 172 -8.52 11.97 -6.13
C GLU A 172 -7.79 12.02 -7.48
N ASN A 173 -6.71 11.24 -7.66
CA ASN A 173 -6.05 11.03 -8.95
C ASN A 173 -6.56 9.80 -9.72
N GLY A 174 -7.67 9.20 -9.28
CA GLY A 174 -8.48 8.29 -10.08
C GLY A 174 -8.06 6.82 -10.03
N VAL A 175 -7.51 6.36 -8.91
CA VAL A 175 -7.31 4.92 -8.66
C VAL A 175 -8.67 4.21 -8.43
N GLU A 176 -8.77 2.95 -8.85
CA GLU A 176 -9.96 2.11 -8.60
C GLU A 176 -9.86 1.32 -7.29
N ILE A 177 -8.64 0.93 -6.91
CA ILE A 177 -8.37 0.12 -5.72
C ILE A 177 -7.23 0.69 -4.91
N ILE A 178 -7.47 0.90 -3.61
CA ILE A 178 -6.38 1.08 -2.65
C ILE A 178 -5.93 -0.30 -2.14
N SER A 179 -4.69 -0.68 -2.44
CA SER A 179 -4.04 -1.88 -1.90
C SER A 179 -3.34 -1.53 -0.60
N TYR A 180 -4.04 -1.69 0.53
CA TYR A 180 -3.51 -1.37 1.85
C TYR A 180 -2.67 -2.54 2.41
N ALA A 181 -1.43 -2.24 2.82
CA ALA A 181 -0.55 -3.21 3.45
C ALA A 181 0.19 -2.59 4.63
N ASP A 182 0.26 -3.30 5.76
CA ASP A 182 1.10 -2.90 6.89
C ASP A 182 1.89 -4.11 7.43
N PRO A 183 2.94 -4.56 6.71
CA PRO A 183 3.64 -5.79 7.08
C PRO A 183 4.23 -5.77 8.49
N ILE A 184 4.57 -4.60 9.03
CA ILE A 184 5.09 -4.46 10.40
C ILE A 184 4.02 -4.73 11.44
N ALA A 185 2.76 -4.37 11.17
CA ALA A 185 1.64 -4.59 12.08
C ALA A 185 1.13 -6.04 12.12
N ASN A 186 1.92 -7.03 11.71
CA ASN A 186 1.51 -8.42 11.76
C ASN A 186 1.46 -8.95 13.20
N ILE A 187 0.47 -9.79 13.53
CA ILE A 187 0.29 -10.36 14.88
C ILE A 187 1.52 -11.16 15.36
N GLU A 188 2.23 -11.82 14.46
CA GLU A 188 3.47 -12.56 14.75
C GLU A 188 4.64 -11.63 15.08
N ILE A 189 4.57 -10.34 14.69
CA ILE A 189 5.60 -9.32 14.92
C ILE A 189 5.27 -8.50 16.17
N ILE A 190 4.07 -7.93 16.26
CA ILE A 190 3.71 -6.99 17.33
C ILE A 190 3.04 -7.67 18.53
N GLY A 191 2.62 -8.93 18.38
CA GLY A 191 1.89 -9.69 19.38
C GLY A 191 0.40 -9.33 19.43
N GLU A 192 -0.43 -10.31 19.82
CA GLU A 192 -1.90 -10.20 19.84
C GLU A 192 -2.40 -8.99 20.62
N LYS A 193 -1.84 -8.73 21.81
CA LYS A 193 -2.27 -7.60 22.64
C LYS A 193 -2.10 -6.25 21.94
N MET A 194 -0.92 -5.99 21.36
CA MET A 194 -0.68 -4.73 20.64
C MET A 194 -1.51 -4.66 19.37
N PHE A 195 -1.71 -5.79 18.70
CA PHE A 195 -2.55 -5.87 17.51
C PHE A 195 -3.99 -5.47 17.82
N LYS A 196 -4.61 -6.06 18.84
CA LYS A 196 -6.01 -5.82 19.21
C LYS A 196 -6.22 -4.47 19.89
N ASP A 197 -5.37 -4.11 20.85
CA ASP A 197 -5.60 -2.94 21.69
C ASP A 197 -5.15 -1.63 21.03
N ILE A 198 -4.17 -1.68 20.11
CA ILE A 198 -3.57 -0.47 19.51
C ILE A 198 -3.77 -0.44 18.00
N TYR A 199 -3.36 -1.49 17.29
CA TYR A 199 -3.36 -1.46 15.82
C TYR A 199 -4.77 -1.53 15.24
N MET A 200 -5.63 -2.42 15.72
CA MET A 200 -6.96 -2.63 15.17
C MET A 200 -7.87 -1.41 15.28
N PRO A 201 -7.94 -0.67 16.41
CA PRO A 201 -8.69 0.58 16.50
C PRO A 201 -8.20 1.61 15.48
N LEU A 202 -6.89 1.83 15.41
CA LEU A 202 -6.26 2.73 14.45
C LEU A 202 -6.61 2.34 13.00
N PHE A 203 -6.47 1.05 12.67
CA PHE A 203 -6.73 0.51 11.36
C PHE A 203 -8.21 0.64 10.96
N LYS A 204 -9.16 0.20 11.83
CA LYS A 204 -10.60 0.31 11.58
C LYS A 204 -11.01 1.76 11.33
N ASP A 205 -10.46 2.70 12.10
CA ASP A 205 -10.72 4.13 11.97
C ASP A 205 -10.21 4.70 10.63
N ILE A 206 -9.00 4.32 10.18
CA ILE A 206 -8.51 4.70 8.83
C ILE A 206 -9.45 4.16 7.73
N MET A 207 -9.81 2.88 7.81
CA MET A 207 -10.67 2.24 6.82
C MET A 207 -12.07 2.89 6.78
N GLN A 208 -12.65 3.14 7.95
CA GLN A 208 -13.96 3.79 8.08
C GLN A 208 -13.92 5.21 7.53
N THR A 209 -12.93 6.02 7.91
CA THR A 209 -12.79 7.40 7.43
C THR A 209 -12.71 7.46 5.90
N ILE A 210 -11.95 6.57 5.27
CA ILE A 210 -11.86 6.52 3.80
C ILE A 210 -13.17 6.05 3.17
N LYS A 211 -13.83 5.03 3.73
CA LYS A 211 -15.11 4.54 3.22
C LYS A 211 -16.25 5.56 3.37
N GLU A 212 -16.23 6.38 4.42
CA GLU A 212 -17.19 7.48 4.60
C GLU A 212 -16.96 8.60 3.59
N LYS A 213 -15.70 8.99 3.36
CA LYS A 213 -15.35 10.07 2.42
C LYS A 213 -15.47 9.64 0.95
N TYR A 214 -15.15 8.39 0.66
CA TYR A 214 -15.13 7.80 -0.69
C TYR A 214 -15.88 6.48 -0.70
N PRO A 215 -17.22 6.47 -0.63
CA PRO A 215 -18.01 5.25 -0.53
C PRO A 215 -17.82 4.30 -1.71
N ASN A 216 -17.41 4.79 -2.87
CA ASN A 216 -17.22 3.98 -4.08
C ASN A 216 -15.84 3.33 -4.20
N ILE A 217 -14.86 3.70 -3.36
CA ILE A 217 -13.51 3.12 -3.46
C ILE A 217 -13.52 1.68 -2.94
N VAL A 218 -12.89 0.76 -3.68
CA VAL A 218 -12.55 -0.57 -3.17
C VAL A 218 -11.24 -0.49 -2.41
N ILE A 219 -11.22 -1.04 -1.20
CA ILE A 219 -9.98 -1.22 -0.44
C ILE A 219 -9.66 -2.71 -0.40
N HIS A 220 -8.50 -3.08 -0.92
CA HIS A 220 -7.98 -4.44 -0.82
C HIS A 220 -6.91 -4.51 0.27
N ILE A 221 -7.16 -5.30 1.31
CA ILE A 221 -6.21 -5.53 2.40
C ILE A 221 -5.27 -6.68 2.03
N CYS A 222 -3.97 -6.46 2.19
CA CYS A 222 -2.94 -7.49 2.00
C CYS A 222 -3.30 -8.78 2.73
N GLY A 223 -3.23 -9.93 2.04
CA GLY A 223 -3.64 -11.22 2.60
C GLY A 223 -2.94 -11.60 3.91
N LYS A 224 -1.68 -11.21 4.11
CA LYS A 224 -0.97 -11.45 5.37
C LYS A 224 -1.55 -10.64 6.53
N LEU A 225 -1.94 -9.38 6.27
CA LEU A 225 -2.59 -8.55 7.27
C LEU A 225 -4.01 -9.05 7.54
N THR A 226 -4.77 -9.39 6.49
CA THR A 226 -6.10 -9.99 6.66
C THR A 226 -6.03 -11.26 7.52
N GLN A 227 -5.02 -12.11 7.30
CA GLN A 227 -4.80 -13.30 8.13
C GLN A 227 -4.61 -12.95 9.61
N SER A 228 -3.85 -11.90 9.94
CA SER A 228 -3.73 -11.44 11.32
C SER A 228 -5.06 -10.97 11.93
N ILE A 229 -5.90 -10.28 11.14
CA ILE A 229 -7.24 -9.83 11.57
C ILE A 229 -8.16 -11.04 11.85
N ILE A 230 -8.07 -12.08 11.02
CA ILE A 230 -8.81 -13.33 11.19
C ILE A 230 -8.31 -14.07 12.44
N ASP A 231 -6.99 -14.19 12.61
CA ASP A 231 -6.36 -14.88 13.74
C ASP A 231 -6.71 -14.21 15.08
N SER A 232 -6.92 -12.89 15.10
CA SER A 232 -7.31 -12.14 16.29
C SER A 232 -8.82 -12.07 16.55
N ASP A 233 -9.63 -12.71 15.70
CA ASP A 233 -11.09 -12.72 15.72
C ASP A 233 -11.76 -11.33 15.59
N GLU A 234 -11.21 -10.47 14.73
CA GLU A 234 -11.64 -9.06 14.61
C GLU A 234 -12.54 -8.76 13.39
N CYS A 235 -12.80 -9.77 12.56
CA CYS A 235 -13.64 -9.63 11.36
C CYS A 235 -14.50 -10.86 11.07
N ASN A 236 -15.55 -10.64 10.29
CA ASN A 236 -16.26 -11.67 9.55
C ASN A 236 -15.85 -11.63 8.08
N ILE A 237 -15.84 -12.80 7.44
CA ILE A 237 -15.51 -12.96 6.02
C ILE A 237 -16.71 -13.51 5.26
N THR A 238 -17.13 -12.79 4.22
CA THR A 238 -18.18 -13.22 3.31
C THR A 238 -17.59 -13.49 1.93
N LYS A 239 -17.75 -14.71 1.44
CA LYS A 239 -17.25 -15.11 0.11
C LYS A 239 -18.28 -14.78 -0.97
N LYS A 240 -17.88 -14.01 -1.98
CA LYS A 240 -18.67 -13.79 -3.21
C LYS A 240 -17.99 -14.50 -4.38
N SER A 241 -18.66 -15.52 -4.93
CA SER A 241 -18.12 -16.37 -6.00
C SER A 241 -18.71 -16.01 -7.36
N TYR A 242 -17.95 -16.29 -8.41
CA TYR A 242 -18.29 -16.07 -9.81
C TYR A 242 -18.27 -17.41 -10.55
N ASN A 243 -19.27 -17.64 -11.41
CA ASN A 243 -19.57 -18.97 -11.98
C ASN A 243 -18.60 -19.42 -13.09
N GLU A 244 -17.79 -18.50 -13.63
CA GLU A 244 -16.89 -18.78 -14.75
C GLU A 244 -15.47 -19.10 -14.27
N LYS A 245 -14.70 -19.85 -15.08
CA LYS A 245 -13.25 -19.93 -14.92
C LYS A 245 -12.68 -18.54 -15.22
N SER A 246 -12.42 -17.78 -14.16
CA SER A 246 -11.81 -16.45 -14.22
C SER A 246 -10.57 -16.39 -13.34
N ASN A 247 -9.59 -15.62 -13.78
CA ASN A 247 -8.47 -15.26 -12.93
C ASN A 247 -8.90 -14.18 -11.91
N TYR A 248 -8.07 -13.96 -10.89
CA TYR A 248 -8.40 -13.02 -9.81
C TYR A 248 -8.57 -11.57 -10.29
N GLY A 249 -7.78 -11.14 -11.28
CA GLY A 249 -7.88 -9.79 -11.86
C GLY A 249 -9.22 -9.55 -12.54
N GLU A 250 -9.71 -10.52 -13.32
CA GLU A 250 -11.05 -10.47 -13.93
C GLU A 250 -12.16 -10.47 -12.88
N VAL A 251 -12.01 -11.26 -11.82
CA VAL A 251 -12.98 -11.32 -10.72
C VAL A 251 -13.11 -9.99 -10.00
N ILE A 252 -11.99 -9.31 -9.74
CA ILE A 252 -11.99 -7.99 -9.13
C ILE A 252 -12.67 -6.96 -10.04
N LYS A 253 -12.41 -7.00 -11.36
CA LYS A 253 -13.12 -6.14 -12.31
C LYS A 253 -14.62 -6.36 -12.29
N LYS A 254 -15.07 -7.62 -12.41
CA LYS A 254 -16.50 -7.98 -12.33
C LYS A 254 -17.13 -7.52 -11.01
N TYR A 255 -16.39 -7.57 -9.91
CA TYR A 255 -16.83 -7.06 -8.62
C TYR A 255 -17.08 -5.55 -8.68
N ILE A 256 -16.10 -4.77 -9.15
CA ILE A 256 -16.20 -3.30 -9.31
C ILE A 256 -17.32 -2.93 -10.30
N ASP A 257 -17.37 -3.57 -11.46
CA ASP A 257 -18.36 -3.34 -12.52
C ASP A 257 -19.79 -3.61 -12.05
N SER A 258 -19.97 -4.48 -11.04
CA SER A 258 -21.27 -4.73 -10.41
C SER A 258 -21.70 -3.63 -9.42
N GLY A 259 -20.89 -2.58 -9.25
CA GLY A 259 -21.12 -1.48 -8.32
C GLY A 259 -20.71 -1.79 -6.88
N GLU A 260 -20.05 -2.93 -6.65
CA GLU A 260 -19.60 -3.31 -5.31
C GLU A 260 -18.32 -2.58 -4.94
N ASN A 261 -18.26 -2.15 -3.69
CA ASN A 261 -17.17 -1.30 -3.22
C ASN A 261 -16.69 -1.65 -1.81
N ASN A 262 -17.08 -2.81 -1.26
CA ASN A 262 -16.66 -3.18 0.09
C ASN A 262 -15.15 -3.39 0.20
N ILE A 263 -14.69 -3.43 1.45
CA ILE A 263 -13.34 -3.86 1.79
C ILE A 263 -13.21 -5.34 1.47
N ILE A 264 -12.22 -5.69 0.66
CA ILE A 264 -11.88 -7.08 0.30
C ILE A 264 -10.45 -7.40 0.72
N GLY A 265 -10.06 -8.67 0.73
CA GLY A 265 -8.67 -9.03 1.01
C GLY A 265 -8.46 -10.53 1.06
N HIS A 266 -7.60 -10.98 1.99
CA HIS A 266 -7.24 -12.38 2.17
C HIS A 266 -6.66 -13.08 0.92
N TYR A 267 -6.18 -12.28 -0.05
CA TYR A 267 -5.40 -12.76 -1.19
C TYR A 267 -4.31 -11.75 -1.60
N CYS A 268 -3.57 -12.03 -2.67
CA CYS A 268 -2.45 -11.19 -3.13
C CYS A 268 -2.75 -10.60 -4.50
N LEU A 269 -2.64 -9.26 -4.61
CA LEU A 269 -2.76 -8.54 -5.89
C LEU A 269 -1.54 -8.72 -6.80
N ASN A 270 -0.47 -9.38 -6.35
CA ASN A 270 0.62 -9.82 -7.23
C ASN A 270 0.32 -11.17 -7.92
N ARG A 271 -0.90 -11.71 -7.74
CA ARG A 271 -1.34 -13.01 -8.27
C ARG A 271 -2.64 -12.88 -9.06
N LEU A 272 -2.76 -11.83 -9.88
CA LEU A 272 -3.99 -11.52 -10.62
C LEU A 272 -4.36 -12.60 -11.64
N ASP A 273 -3.40 -13.37 -12.14
CA ASP A 273 -3.61 -14.50 -13.06
C ASP A 273 -4.03 -15.80 -12.39
N SER A 274 -3.96 -15.87 -11.06
CA SER A 274 -4.28 -17.09 -10.34
C SER A 274 -5.75 -17.45 -10.55
N ASN A 275 -5.99 -18.74 -10.76
CA ASN A 275 -7.34 -19.30 -10.90
C ASN A 275 -8.10 -19.18 -9.58
N ARG A 276 -8.76 -18.04 -9.38
CA ARG A 276 -9.51 -17.69 -8.18
C ARG A 276 -10.78 -16.96 -8.62
N ASN A 277 -11.88 -17.69 -8.61
CA ASN A 277 -13.18 -17.21 -9.06
C ASN A 277 -14.00 -16.50 -7.97
N TYR A 278 -13.37 -15.91 -6.95
CA TYR A 278 -14.09 -15.30 -5.84
C TYR A 278 -13.29 -14.19 -5.14
N VAL A 279 -14.02 -13.31 -4.45
CA VAL A 279 -13.46 -12.34 -3.49
C VAL A 279 -13.93 -12.67 -2.07
N GLU A 280 -13.12 -12.32 -1.08
CA GLU A 280 -13.51 -12.32 0.33
C GLU A 280 -13.78 -10.88 0.76
N ILE A 281 -15.03 -10.60 1.10
CA ILE A 281 -15.48 -9.34 1.66
C ILE A 281 -15.25 -9.38 3.16
N ILE A 282 -14.63 -8.33 3.70
CA ILE A 282 -14.24 -8.19 5.09
C ILE A 282 -15.20 -7.19 5.77
N SER A 283 -15.77 -7.61 6.89
CA SER A 283 -16.59 -6.75 7.76
C SER A 283 -16.13 -6.86 9.20
N TRP A 284 -16.09 -5.75 9.93
CA TRP A 284 -15.60 -5.73 11.31
C TRP A 284 -16.60 -6.37 12.28
N LYS A 285 -16.07 -7.04 13.30
CA LYS A 285 -16.82 -7.42 14.50
C LYS A 285 -16.87 -6.25 15.48
#